data_AF-A0A173KUK4-F1
#
_entry.id   AF-A0A173KUK4-F1
#
_cell.length_a   1.000
_cell.length_b   1.000
_cell.length_c   1.000
_cell.angle_alpha   90.00
_cell.angle_beta   90.00
_cell.angle_gamma   90.00
#
_symmetry.space_group_name_H-M   'P 1'
#
loop_
_entity.id
_entity.type
_entity.pdbx_description
1 polymer ?
#
loop_
_entity_poly.entity_id
_entity_poly.type
_entity_poly.pdbx_seq_one_letter_code
_entity_poly.pdbx_strand_id
1 'polypeptide(L)'
;MKLSLRTTEPEREASPSVIMQKINPFGLAIESWQLGVEAWTVIGIRIPKLLAGNPAAALEAQRMVVEKIEAISVLQWKAMTGTLGATPDAAMRASIAHYRKAVDSNRRRLGRRRK
;
A
#
# COMPACT_ATOMS: atom_id res chain seq x y z
N MET A 1 62.26 -10.61 -30.01
CA MET A 1 61.66 -9.58 -30.89
C MET A 1 60.42 -10.22 -31.51
N LYS A 2 59.17 -9.98 -31.12
CA LYS A 2 58.47 -8.77 -30.64
C LYS A 2 57.80 -8.99 -29.27
N LEU A 3 57.84 -7.95 -28.45
CA LEU A 3 57.03 -7.75 -27.25
C LEU A 3 55.96 -6.72 -27.62
N SER A 4 54.67 -6.96 -27.36
CA SER A 4 53.72 -5.88 -27.10
C SER A 4 52.49 -6.43 -26.38
N LEU A 5 52.35 -5.97 -25.14
CA LEU A 5 51.27 -6.18 -24.19
C LEU A 5 50.02 -5.36 -24.56
N ARG A 6 48.92 -5.65 -23.84
CA ARG A 6 47.61 -4.96 -23.74
C ARG A 6 46.57 -5.50 -24.74
N THR A 7 45.34 -5.84 -24.36
CA THR A 7 44.51 -5.42 -23.21
C THR A 7 43.51 -6.52 -22.86
N THR A 8 43.27 -6.66 -21.56
CA THR A 8 42.07 -7.21 -20.95
C THR A 8 40.81 -6.54 -21.50
N GLU A 9 39.72 -7.29 -21.67
CA GLU A 9 38.37 -7.05 -21.12
C GLU A 9 37.36 -8.03 -21.77
N PRO A 10 36.55 -8.74 -20.98
CA PRO A 10 35.49 -9.59 -21.49
C PRO A 10 34.23 -8.75 -21.76
N GLU A 11 33.79 -8.66 -23.01
CA GLU A 11 32.47 -8.09 -23.32
C GLU A 11 31.38 -9.08 -22.87
N ARG A 12 31.03 -9.02 -21.58
CA ARG A 12 29.71 -9.42 -21.12
C ARG A 12 28.74 -8.36 -21.63
N GLU A 13 28.07 -8.67 -22.72
CA GLU A 13 26.84 -8.02 -23.16
C GLU A 13 25.83 -8.05 -22.01
N ALA A 14 25.81 -6.97 -21.22
CA ALA A 14 24.82 -6.76 -20.19
C ALA A 14 23.50 -6.47 -20.90
N SER A 15 22.64 -7.49 -20.98
CA SER A 15 21.26 -7.39 -21.42
C SER A 15 20.55 -6.21 -20.74
N PRO A 16 20.14 -5.16 -21.45
CA PRO A 16 19.35 -4.10 -20.87
C PRO A 16 17.88 -4.52 -20.88
N SER A 17 17.55 -5.56 -20.11
CA SER A 17 16.17 -5.84 -19.69
C SER A 17 15.88 -5.12 -18.38
N VAL A 18 16.21 -3.83 -18.30
CA VAL A 18 15.61 -2.95 -17.29
C VAL A 18 14.20 -2.70 -17.78
N ILE A 19 13.27 -3.52 -17.28
CA ILE A 19 11.84 -3.34 -17.46
C ILE A 19 11.50 -1.92 -16.99
N MET A 20 11.41 -1.00 -17.94
CA MET A 20 10.82 0.31 -17.76
C MET A 20 9.35 0.05 -17.44
N GLN A 21 9.04 -0.07 -16.15
CA GLN A 21 7.68 -0.24 -15.66
C GLN A 21 6.89 1.00 -16.07
N LYS A 22 6.14 0.88 -17.18
CA LYS A 22 5.32 1.96 -17.74
C LYS A 22 4.38 2.46 -16.64
N ILE A 23 4.49 3.74 -16.31
CA ILE A 23 3.55 4.44 -15.43
C ILE A 23 2.15 4.26 -16.03
N ASN A 24 1.26 3.57 -15.33
CA ASN A 24 -0.15 3.46 -15.70
C ASN A 24 -0.99 4.33 -14.74
N PRO A 25 -1.17 5.62 -15.05
CA PRO A 25 -1.89 6.55 -14.18
C PRO A 25 -3.37 6.14 -14.02
N PHE A 26 -3.98 5.57 -15.06
CA PHE A 26 -5.34 5.07 -15.01
C PHE A 26 -5.48 3.87 -14.06
N GLY A 27 -4.52 2.94 -14.09
CA GLY A 27 -4.50 1.80 -13.16
C GLY A 27 -4.42 2.25 -11.69
N LEU A 28 -3.51 3.18 -11.40
CA LEU A 28 -3.38 3.78 -10.06
C LEU A 28 -4.66 4.51 -9.61
N ALA A 29 -5.32 5.24 -10.51
CA ALA A 29 -6.56 5.94 -10.21
C ALA A 29 -7.68 4.96 -9.85
N ILE A 30 -7.83 3.86 -10.61
CA ILE A 30 -8.81 2.81 -10.32
C ILE A 30 -8.48 2.10 -9.00
N GLU A 31 -7.22 1.78 -8.73
CA GLU A 31 -6.82 1.17 -7.46
C GLU A 31 -7.14 2.06 -6.25
N SER A 32 -6.88 3.37 -6.39
CA SER A 32 -7.19 4.37 -5.37
C SER A 32 -8.70 4.55 -5.18
N TRP A 33 -9.47 4.58 -6.27
CA TRP A 33 -10.92 4.62 -6.23
C TRP A 33 -11.50 3.42 -5.49
N GLN A 34 -11.05 2.21 -5.84
CA GLN A 34 -11.49 0.96 -5.19
C GLN A 34 -11.24 0.99 -3.68
N LEU A 35 -10.05 1.43 -3.26
CA LEU A 35 -9.72 1.62 -1.85
C LEU A 35 -10.69 2.61 -1.18
N GLY A 36 -11.02 3.71 -1.85
CA GLY A 36 -12.02 4.67 -1.38
C GLY A 36 -13.39 4.03 -1.17
N VAL A 37 -13.90 3.28 -2.15
CA VAL A 37 -15.20 2.58 -2.07
C VAL A 37 -15.22 1.56 -0.92
N GLU A 38 -14.15 0.80 -0.75
CA GLU A 38 -14.02 -0.14 0.37
C GLU A 38 -14.08 0.58 1.72
N ALA A 39 -13.37 1.71 1.86
CA ALA A 39 -13.40 2.53 3.06
C ALA A 39 -14.80 3.12 3.34
N TRP A 40 -15.50 3.60 2.31
CA TRP A 40 -16.87 4.12 2.42
C TRP A 40 -17.87 3.04 2.86
N THR A 41 -17.78 1.84 2.28
CA THR A 41 -18.62 0.68 2.65
C THR A 41 -18.47 0.36 4.14
N VAL A 42 -17.23 0.37 4.60
CA VAL A 42 -16.83 0.10 5.98
C VAL A 42 -17.42 1.15 6.95
N ILE A 43 -17.53 2.43 6.55
CA ILE A 43 -18.23 3.47 7.31
C ILE A 43 -19.74 3.26 7.31
N GLY A 44 -20.34 3.01 6.14
CA GLY A 44 -21.78 2.81 5.98
C GLY A 44 -22.33 1.67 6.85
N ILE A 45 -21.60 0.57 6.99
CA ILE A 45 -22.00 -0.56 7.85
C ILE A 45 -22.04 -0.18 9.34
N ARG A 46 -21.27 0.83 9.77
CA ARG A 46 -21.15 1.22 11.18
C ARG A 46 -22.16 2.25 11.64
N ILE A 47 -22.53 3.19 10.78
CA ILE A 47 -23.44 4.29 11.14
C ILE A 47 -24.72 3.75 11.80
N PRO A 48 -25.44 2.76 11.25
CA PRO A 48 -26.65 2.22 11.89
C PRO A 48 -26.40 1.60 13.26
N LYS A 49 -25.26 0.90 13.46
CA LYS A 49 -24.92 0.26 14.73
C LYS A 49 -24.59 1.28 15.82
N LEU A 50 -23.93 2.38 15.45
CA LEU A 50 -23.64 3.50 16.33
C LEU A 50 -24.92 4.25 16.71
N LEU A 51 -25.79 4.52 15.73
CA LEU A 51 -27.09 5.17 15.98
C LEU A 51 -28.01 4.31 16.86
N ALA A 52 -27.92 2.99 16.76
CA ALA A 52 -28.61 2.06 17.65
C ALA A 52 -28.01 1.98 19.08
N GLY A 53 -27.01 2.80 19.39
CA GLY A 53 -26.40 2.86 20.72
C GLY A 53 -25.55 1.64 21.09
N ASN A 54 -25.07 0.87 20.11
CA ASN A 54 -24.33 -0.37 20.39
C ASN A 54 -22.92 -0.06 20.97
N PRO A 55 -22.63 -0.40 22.24
CA PRO A 55 -21.34 -0.08 22.86
C PRO A 55 -20.16 -0.82 22.21
N ALA A 56 -20.36 -2.02 21.67
CA ALA A 56 -19.31 -2.73 20.92
C ALA A 56 -18.98 -2.04 19.60
N ALA A 57 -19.95 -1.38 18.96
CA ALA A 57 -19.71 -0.59 17.76
C ALA A 57 -18.89 0.68 18.07
N ALA A 58 -19.09 1.30 19.23
CA ALA A 58 -18.31 2.45 19.69
C ALA A 58 -16.84 2.08 19.97
N LEU A 59 -16.61 0.96 20.68
CA LEU A 59 -15.25 0.46 20.94
C LEU A 59 -14.52 0.08 19.64
N GLU A 60 -15.20 -0.56 18.69
CA GLU A 60 -14.60 -0.87 17.40
C GLU A 60 -14.29 0.41 16.60
N ALA A 61 -15.15 1.44 16.67
CA ALA A 61 -14.87 2.73 16.04
C ALA A 61 -13.62 3.41 16.63
N GLN A 62 -13.42 3.35 17.95
CA GLN A 62 -12.19 3.83 18.58
C GLN A 62 -10.96 3.05 18.14
N ARG A 63 -11.03 1.70 18.13
CA ARG A 63 -9.95 0.83 17.63
C ARG A 63 -9.56 1.20 16.20
N MET A 64 -10.51 1.53 15.36
CA MET A 64 -10.23 1.92 13.99
C MET A 64 -9.52 3.25 13.81
N VAL A 65 -9.80 4.22 14.68
CA VAL A 65 -9.07 5.48 14.68
C VAL A 65 -7.61 5.22 15.01
N VAL A 66 -7.35 4.35 16.00
CA VAL A 66 -5.99 3.91 16.33
C VAL A 66 -5.31 3.24 15.14
N GLU A 67 -5.98 2.28 14.48
CA GLU A 67 -5.44 1.61 13.29
C GLU A 67 -5.14 2.58 12.13
N LYS A 68 -5.95 3.64 11.95
CA LYS A 68 -5.70 4.69 10.95
C LYS A 68 -4.45 5.50 11.30
N ILE A 69 -4.29 5.86 12.57
CA ILE A 69 -3.10 6.59 13.06
C ILE A 69 -1.86 5.72 12.87
N GLU A 70 -1.90 4.46 13.26
CA GLU A 70 -0.81 3.50 13.06
C GLU A 70 -0.44 3.35 11.58
N ALA A 71 -1.42 3.24 10.68
CA ALA A 71 -1.18 3.14 9.26
C ALA A 71 -0.48 4.40 8.71
N ILE A 72 -0.92 5.60 9.12
CA ILE A 72 -0.27 6.87 8.74
C ILE A 72 1.17 6.90 9.27
N SER A 73 1.40 6.55 10.54
CA SER A 73 2.73 6.53 11.15
C SER A 73 3.68 5.55 10.44
N VAL A 74 3.20 4.35 10.10
CA VAL A 74 3.99 3.37 9.34
C VAL A 74 4.30 3.89 7.94
N LEU A 75 3.34 4.52 7.26
CA LEU A 75 3.58 5.10 5.95
C LEU A 75 4.61 6.22 6.01
N GLN A 76 4.50 7.13 6.98
CA GLN A 76 5.42 8.22 7.21
C GLN A 76 6.84 7.69 7.47
N TRP A 77 6.97 6.67 8.32
CA TRP A 77 8.25 6.02 8.59
C TRP A 77 8.86 5.41 7.32
N LYS A 78 8.05 4.72 6.51
CA LYS A 78 8.51 4.15 5.24
C LYS A 78 8.95 5.22 4.24
N ALA A 79 8.26 6.37 4.22
CA ALA A 79 8.65 7.51 3.41
C ALA A 79 10.01 8.08 3.87
N MET A 80 10.18 8.29 5.18
CA MET A 80 11.42 8.82 5.76
C MET A 80 12.62 7.89 5.55
N THR A 81 12.39 6.57 5.60
CA THR A 81 13.44 5.55 5.39
C THR A 81 13.64 5.18 3.92
N GLY A 82 12.87 5.75 2.99
CA GLY A 82 12.95 5.43 1.56
C GLY A 82 12.46 4.03 1.20
N THR A 83 11.79 3.32 2.12
CA THR A 83 11.35 1.93 1.94
C THR A 83 10.01 1.80 1.22
N LEU A 84 9.43 2.91 0.74
CA LEU A 84 8.25 2.90 -0.14
C LEU A 84 8.60 2.50 -1.59
N GLY A 85 9.86 2.56 -1.98
CA GLY A 85 10.33 2.21 -3.32
C GLY A 85 11.20 3.30 -3.94
N ALA A 86 11.99 2.93 -4.95
CA ALA A 86 12.96 3.81 -5.59
C ALA A 86 12.33 4.81 -6.60
N THR A 87 11.05 4.64 -6.94
CA THR A 87 10.34 5.50 -7.89
C THR A 87 9.01 6.01 -7.29
N PRO A 88 8.50 7.17 -7.75
CA PRO A 88 7.21 7.69 -7.28
C PRO A 88 6.02 6.73 -7.49
N ASP A 89 5.98 5.98 -8.60
CA ASP A 89 4.93 4.98 -8.87
C ASP A 89 5.01 3.83 -7.85
N ALA A 90 6.20 3.28 -7.61
CA ALA A 90 6.40 2.23 -6.62
C ALA A 90 5.99 2.70 -5.22
N ALA A 91 6.35 3.93 -4.85
CA ALA A 91 5.97 4.54 -3.58
C ALA A 91 4.45 4.71 -3.44
N MET A 92 3.76 5.13 -4.51
CA MET A 92 2.30 5.24 -4.51
C MET A 92 1.64 3.87 -4.36
N ARG A 93 2.08 2.86 -5.13
CA ARG A 93 1.55 1.48 -5.04
C ARG A 93 1.76 0.86 -3.66
N ALA A 94 2.95 1.03 -3.09
CA ALA A 94 3.25 0.57 -1.75
C ALA A 94 2.35 1.23 -0.69
N SER A 95 2.02 2.50 -0.89
CA SER A 95 1.09 3.24 -0.03
C SER A 95 -0.34 2.73 -0.13
N ILE A 96 -0.84 2.53 -1.36
CA ILE A 96 -2.18 1.96 -1.61
C ILE A 96 -2.28 0.56 -1.00
N ALA A 97 -1.28 -0.30 -1.22
CA ALA A 97 -1.25 -1.64 -0.66
C ALA A 97 -1.26 -1.63 0.88
N HIS A 98 -0.55 -0.69 1.50
CA HIS A 98 -0.54 -0.52 2.95
C HIS A 98 -1.94 -0.20 3.49
N TYR A 99 -2.64 0.76 2.88
CA TYR A 99 -3.99 1.13 3.29
C TYR A 99 -5.03 0.04 3.00
N ARG A 100 -4.95 -0.66 1.86
CA ARG A 100 -5.83 -1.80 1.54
C ARG A 100 -5.79 -2.87 2.63
N LYS A 101 -4.61 -3.23 3.12
CA LYS A 101 -4.46 -4.22 4.20
C LYS A 101 -5.23 -3.81 5.46
N ALA A 102 -5.21 -2.52 5.82
CA ALA A 102 -5.93 -2.01 6.98
C ALA A 102 -7.46 -2.07 6.75
N VAL A 103 -7.93 -1.65 5.57
CA VAL A 103 -9.36 -1.68 5.20
C VAL A 103 -9.90 -3.12 5.14
N ASP A 104 -9.14 -4.05 4.58
CA ASP A 104 -9.50 -5.47 4.53
C ASP A 104 -9.63 -6.10 5.92
N SER A 105 -8.67 -5.81 6.80
CA SER A 105 -8.72 -6.25 8.20
C SER A 105 -10.02 -5.78 8.85
N ASN A 106 -10.40 -4.53 8.58
CA ASN A 106 -11.62 -3.96 9.10
C ASN A 106 -12.89 -4.63 8.56
N ARG A 107 -12.97 -4.76 7.24
CA ARG A 107 -14.09 -5.43 6.57
C ARG A 107 -14.28 -6.85 7.09
N ARG A 108 -13.18 -7.61 7.27
CA ARG A 108 -13.22 -8.97 7.81
C ARG A 108 -13.79 -9.01 9.23
N ARG A 109 -13.42 -8.08 10.11
CA ARG A 109 -13.98 -8.01 11.46
C ARG A 109 -15.44 -7.63 11.49
N LEU A 110 -15.86 -6.70 10.63
CA LEU A 110 -17.28 -6.35 10.50
C LEU A 110 -18.12 -7.51 9.95
N GLY A 111 -17.56 -8.33 9.06
CA GLY A 111 -18.20 -9.53 8.51
C GLY A 111 -18.23 -10.71 9.49
N ARG A 112 -17.30 -10.77 10.44
CA ARG A 112 -17.32 -11.73 11.55
C ARG A 112 -18.38 -11.29 12.57
N ARG A 113 -19.61 -11.69 12.30
CA ARG A 113 -20.75 -11.61 13.22
C ARG A 113 -20.34 -12.35 14.51
N ARG A 114 -20.02 -11.61 15.58
CA ARG A 114 -19.95 -12.20 16.91
C ARG A 114 -21.41 -12.49 17.31
N LYS A 115 -21.78 -13.78 17.28
CA LYS A 115 -23.04 -14.26 17.86
C LYS A 115 -23.05 -13.96 19.35
#